data_AF-A0AAJ6QR70-F1
#
_entry.id   AF-A0AAJ6QR70-F1
#
_cell.length_a   1.000
_cell.length_b   1.000
_cell.length_c   1.000
_cell.angle_alpha   90.00
_cell.angle_beta   90.00
_cell.angle_gamma   90.00
#
_symmetry.space_group_name_H-M   'P 1'
#
loop_
_entity.id
_entity.type
_entity.pdbx_description
1 polymer ?
#
loop_
_entity_poly.entity_id
_entity_poly.type
_entity_poly.pdbx_seq_one_letter_code
_entity_poly.pdbx_strand_id
1 'polypeptide(L)'
;MKAFCGVLIFLIVLSGSVSADDDFCPRQFRANAASIVKDMHEYLTLFRTLAMFKLEEYSLGKHAIPVMNTFFDTLPQYTRDCHAVSKGAKSGYTVQLFLTDLSSNFETVVTFYRELRAQKDASGKEDRCLSEHVIHFLADNKDIADALLSVLKMVNRARRDEL
;
A
#
# COMPACT_ATOMS: atom_id res chain seq x y z
N MET A 1 -37.89 8.37 -16.96
CA MET A 1 -36.53 8.20 -17.55
C MET A 1 -35.56 8.07 -16.38
N LYS A 2 -35.39 6.84 -15.92
CA LYS A 2 -34.15 6.04 -15.99
C LYS A 2 -33.00 6.65 -15.18
N ALA A 3 -32.98 6.24 -13.91
CA ALA A 3 -31.87 6.34 -12.99
C ALA A 3 -30.59 5.81 -13.66
N PHE A 4 -29.58 6.67 -13.71
CA PHE A 4 -28.27 6.36 -14.25
C PHE A 4 -27.49 5.54 -13.21
N CYS A 5 -27.10 4.33 -13.61
CA CYS A 5 -25.93 3.59 -13.14
C CYS A 5 -25.72 3.52 -11.62
N GLY A 6 -26.53 2.71 -10.94
CA GLY A 6 -26.13 2.09 -9.68
C GLY A 6 -24.96 1.13 -9.93
N VAL A 7 -23.76 1.65 -9.71
CA VAL A 7 -22.51 0.97 -9.31
C VAL A 7 -22.51 -0.54 -9.55
N LEU A 8 -22.14 -0.91 -10.77
CA LEU A 8 -21.76 -2.25 -11.14
C LEU A 8 -20.45 -2.60 -10.39
N ILE A 9 -20.46 -3.70 -9.64
CA ILE A 9 -19.29 -4.49 -9.21
C ILE A 9 -18.41 -3.88 -8.10
N PHE A 10 -18.72 -4.18 -6.83
CA PHE A 10 -17.69 -4.33 -5.79
C PHE A 10 -18.03 -5.51 -4.86
N LEU A 11 -18.43 -6.64 -5.48
CA LEU A 11 -18.38 -7.96 -4.87
C LEU A 11 -16.94 -8.48 -4.98
N ILE A 12 -16.13 -8.25 -3.95
CA ILE A 12 -15.20 -9.28 -3.45
C ILE A 12 -15.52 -9.48 -1.96
N VAL A 13 -16.46 -10.40 -1.81
CA VAL A 13 -16.79 -11.30 -0.70
C VAL A 13 -15.69 -11.50 0.36
N LEU A 14 -16.11 -11.26 1.61
CA LEU A 14 -15.95 -12.03 2.85
C LEU A 14 -14.71 -12.91 3.11
N SER A 15 -14.40 -12.93 4.41
CA SER A 15 -13.74 -13.97 5.23
C SER A 15 -12.24 -13.83 5.44
N GLY A 16 -11.90 -13.72 6.72
CA GLY A 16 -10.54 -13.62 7.21
C GLY A 16 -10.49 -12.73 8.44
N SER A 17 -11.03 -13.21 9.55
CA SER A 17 -10.57 -12.77 10.87
C SER A 17 -9.09 -13.16 10.95
N VAL A 18 -8.19 -12.28 10.51
CA VAL A 18 -6.75 -12.54 10.59
C VAL A 18 -6.37 -12.35 12.05
N SER A 19 -6.44 -13.46 12.78
CA SER A 19 -5.57 -13.78 13.90
C SER A 19 -4.19 -13.18 13.63
N ALA A 20 -3.60 -12.46 14.59
CA ALA A 20 -2.19 -12.12 14.53
C ALA A 20 -1.42 -13.45 14.37
N ASP A 21 -0.90 -13.70 13.17
CA ASP A 21 -0.30 -14.98 12.80
C ASP A 21 1.14 -14.98 13.33
N ASP A 22 1.48 -15.96 14.18
CA ASP A 22 2.83 -16.20 14.70
C ASP A 22 3.84 -16.59 13.58
N ASP A 23 3.42 -16.66 12.30
CA ASP A 23 4.22 -17.05 11.13
C ASP A 23 4.34 -15.96 10.04
N PHE A 24 4.37 -14.67 10.40
CA PHE A 24 4.62 -13.60 9.41
C PHE A 24 5.99 -13.76 8.74
N CYS A 25 5.99 -13.99 7.42
CA CYS A 25 7.20 -14.14 6.61
C CYS A 25 7.40 -12.94 5.66
N PRO A 26 8.44 -12.10 5.86
CA PRO A 26 8.70 -10.93 5.02
C PRO A 26 8.94 -11.26 3.54
N ARG A 27 9.53 -12.43 3.25
CA ARG A 27 9.75 -12.89 1.87
C ARG A 27 8.43 -13.23 1.18
N GLN A 28 7.52 -13.90 1.89
CA GLN A 28 6.18 -14.21 1.39
C GLN A 28 5.37 -12.94 1.20
N PHE A 29 5.43 -12.02 2.16
CA PHE A 29 4.81 -10.71 2.06
C PHE A 29 5.29 -9.95 0.82
N ARG A 30 6.59 -9.95 0.53
CA ARG A 30 7.14 -9.32 -0.69
C ARG A 30 6.61 -9.96 -1.98
N ALA A 31 6.57 -11.29 -2.07
CA ALA A 31 6.03 -11.99 -3.23
C ALA A 31 4.55 -11.67 -3.45
N ASN A 32 3.77 -11.67 -2.35
CA ASN A 32 2.37 -11.28 -2.34
C ASN A 32 2.15 -9.81 -2.74
N ALA A 33 2.99 -8.90 -2.24
CA ALA A 33 2.89 -7.48 -2.58
C ALA A 33 3.22 -7.22 -4.05
N ALA A 34 4.14 -7.98 -4.63
CA ALA A 34 4.45 -7.92 -6.06
C ALA A 34 3.32 -8.47 -6.95
N SER A 35 2.46 -9.37 -6.45
CA SER A 35 1.34 -9.91 -7.25
C SER A 35 0.16 -8.95 -7.39
N ILE A 36 0.05 -7.95 -6.50
CA ILE A 36 -1.08 -7.01 -6.46
C ILE A 36 -0.72 -5.61 -7.00
N VAL A 37 0.38 -5.47 -7.74
CA VAL A 37 0.94 -4.16 -8.12
C VAL A 37 -0.02 -3.31 -8.95
N LYS A 38 -0.79 -3.92 -9.86
CA LYS A 38 -1.79 -3.21 -10.66
C LYS A 38 -2.91 -2.69 -9.76
N ASP A 39 -3.50 -3.57 -8.96
CA ASP A 39 -4.58 -3.23 -8.02
C ASP A 39 -4.13 -2.15 -7.03
N MET A 40 -2.89 -2.23 -6.56
CA MET A 40 -2.29 -1.23 -5.67
C MET A 40 -2.14 0.13 -6.36
N HIS A 41 -1.69 0.16 -7.62
CA HIS A 41 -1.58 1.40 -8.39
C HIS A 41 -2.94 2.09 -8.56
N GLU A 42 -3.96 1.32 -8.94
CA GLU A 42 -5.33 1.81 -9.11
C GLU A 42 -5.89 2.33 -7.77
N TYR A 43 -5.71 1.56 -6.70
CA TYR A 43 -6.11 1.94 -5.35
C TYR A 43 -5.48 3.26 -4.90
N LEU A 44 -4.16 3.40 -5.05
CA LEU A 44 -3.43 4.61 -4.67
C LEU A 44 -3.84 5.82 -5.51
N THR A 45 -4.10 5.63 -6.80
CA THR A 45 -4.56 6.71 -7.69
C THR A 45 -5.91 7.26 -7.24
N LEU A 46 -6.85 6.39 -6.86
CA LEU A 46 -8.15 6.80 -6.30
C LEU A 46 -7.98 7.46 -4.92
N PHE A 47 -7.01 6.99 -4.13
CA PHE A 47 -6.73 7.52 -2.79
C PHE A 47 -6.07 8.90 -2.80
N ARG A 48 -5.43 9.32 -3.90
CA ARG A 48 -4.67 10.59 -4.01
C ARG A 48 -5.45 11.79 -3.49
N THR A 49 -6.65 12.02 -3.99
CA THR A 49 -7.46 13.20 -3.61
C THR A 49 -7.79 13.20 -2.12
N LEU A 50 -8.17 12.04 -1.57
CA LEU A 50 -8.50 11.89 -0.15
C LEU A 50 -7.27 12.10 0.74
N ALA A 51 -6.12 11.56 0.34
CA ALA A 51 -4.86 11.73 1.05
C ALA A 51 -4.45 13.20 1.14
N MET A 52 -4.49 13.93 0.02
CA MET A 52 -4.11 15.34 -0.02
C MET A 52 -5.02 16.20 0.86
N PHE A 53 -6.34 15.99 0.78
CA PHE A 53 -7.31 16.70 1.62
C PHE A 53 -7.05 16.49 3.12
N LYS A 54 -6.75 15.25 3.53
CA LYS A 54 -6.51 14.93 4.94
C LYS A 54 -5.20 15.50 5.47
N LEU A 55 -4.14 15.54 4.67
CA LEU A 55 -2.86 16.11 5.11
C LEU A 55 -2.93 17.62 5.38
N GLU A 56 -3.85 18.33 4.72
CA GLU A 56 -4.16 19.72 5.04
C GLU A 56 -4.83 19.85 6.42
N GLU A 57 -5.78 18.97 6.75
CA GLU A 57 -6.43 18.94 8.08
C GLU A 57 -5.43 18.68 9.22
N TYR A 58 -4.43 17.82 9.01
CA TYR A 58 -3.41 17.49 10.00
C TYR A 58 -2.33 18.58 10.17
N SER A 59 -2.47 19.75 9.53
CA SER A 59 -1.45 20.82 9.53
C SER A 59 -0.07 20.40 9.00
N LEU A 60 0.01 19.23 8.35
CA LEU A 60 1.22 18.73 7.70
C LEU A 60 1.36 19.26 6.27
N GLY A 61 0.31 19.90 5.72
CA GLY A 61 0.19 20.27 4.31
C GLY A 61 1.42 20.93 3.69
N LYS A 62 2.06 21.91 4.35
CA LYS A 62 3.21 22.64 3.75
C LYS A 62 4.44 21.75 3.50
N HIS A 63 4.65 20.72 4.31
CA HIS A 63 5.77 19.78 4.16
C HIS A 63 5.33 18.50 3.43
N ALA A 64 4.14 17.99 3.72
CA ALA A 64 3.65 16.72 3.21
C ALA A 64 3.17 16.79 1.75
N ILE A 65 2.62 17.92 1.28
CA ILE A 65 2.10 18.05 -0.09
C ILE A 65 3.20 17.82 -1.15
N PRO A 66 4.39 18.46 -1.09
CA PRO A 66 5.46 18.21 -2.05
C PRO A 66 5.95 16.75 -2.05
N VAL A 67 6.03 16.15 -0.85
CA VAL A 67 6.46 14.77 -0.64
C VAL A 67 5.44 13.79 -1.24
N MET A 68 4.15 14.00 -1.00
CA MET A 68 3.07 13.19 -1.57
C MET A 68 2.97 13.35 -3.09
N ASN A 69 3.10 14.57 -3.62
CA ASN A 69 3.09 14.77 -5.07
C ASN A 69 4.21 13.99 -5.73
N THR A 70 5.43 14.07 -5.19
CA THR A 70 6.57 13.29 -5.68
C THR A 70 6.24 11.79 -5.66
N PHE A 71 5.72 11.27 -4.56
CA PHE A 71 5.31 9.87 -4.42
C PHE A 71 4.28 9.46 -5.48
N PHE A 72 3.22 10.25 -5.67
CA PHE A 72 2.18 9.95 -6.64
C PHE A 72 2.68 10.03 -8.10
N ASP A 73 3.54 10.99 -8.39
CA ASP A 73 4.10 11.18 -9.73
C ASP A 73 5.09 10.06 -10.09
N THR A 74 5.69 9.39 -9.11
CA THR A 74 6.56 8.24 -9.35
C THR A 74 5.82 6.90 -9.46
N LEU A 75 4.56 6.78 -9.02
CA LEU A 75 3.84 5.49 -9.06
C LEU A 75 3.87 4.82 -10.43
N PRO A 76 3.60 5.50 -11.57
CA PRO A 76 3.59 4.84 -12.88
C PRO A 76 4.94 4.20 -13.24
N GLN A 77 6.05 4.83 -12.85
CA GLN A 77 7.39 4.31 -13.09
C GLN A 77 7.62 3.03 -12.28
N TYR A 78 7.36 3.05 -10.97
CA TYR A 78 7.54 1.88 -10.10
C TYR A 78 6.54 0.74 -10.37
N THR A 79 5.36 1.04 -10.93
CA THR A 79 4.44 0.03 -11.44
C THR A 79 5.05 -0.71 -12.63
N ARG A 80 5.66 0.03 -13.59
CA ARG A 80 6.29 -0.56 -14.78
C ARG A 80 7.56 -1.34 -14.46
N ASP A 81 8.38 -0.79 -13.56
CA ASP A 81 9.67 -1.37 -13.16
C ASP A 81 9.50 -2.59 -12.24
N CYS A 82 8.27 -2.86 -11.78
CA CYS A 82 8.01 -4.08 -11.04
C CYS A 82 8.14 -5.29 -11.98
N HIS A 83 9.36 -5.83 -12.05
CA HIS A 83 9.63 -7.13 -12.63
C HIS A 83 8.88 -8.16 -11.80
N ALA A 84 7.80 -8.71 -12.35
CA ALA A 84 6.88 -9.60 -11.65
C ALA A 84 7.63 -10.81 -11.05
N VAL A 85 7.99 -10.74 -9.77
CA VAL A 85 8.37 -11.90 -8.97
C VAL A 85 7.12 -12.35 -8.22
N SER A 86 6.14 -12.86 -8.96
CA SER A 86 4.93 -13.48 -8.39
C SER A 86 5.14 -14.97 -8.06
N LYS A 87 6.34 -15.50 -8.27
CA LYS A 87 6.67 -16.89 -7.91
C LYS A 87 6.51 -17.07 -6.41
N GLY A 88 5.52 -17.87 -6.03
CA GLY A 88 5.20 -18.16 -4.64
C GLY A 88 4.18 -17.22 -4.00
N ALA A 89 3.57 -16.28 -4.74
CA ALA A 89 2.48 -15.47 -4.20
C ALA A 89 1.27 -16.36 -3.85
N LYS A 90 0.66 -16.11 -2.68
CA LYS A 90 -0.57 -16.78 -2.26
C LYS A 90 -1.73 -16.29 -3.14
N SER A 91 -2.59 -17.20 -3.59
CA SER A 91 -3.81 -16.85 -4.32
C SER A 91 -4.75 -16.02 -3.42
N GLY A 92 -5.41 -15.01 -3.99
CA GLY A 92 -6.37 -14.20 -3.26
C GLY A 92 -5.75 -13.14 -2.33
N TYR A 93 -4.45 -12.89 -2.43
CA TYR A 93 -3.86 -11.73 -1.76
C TYR A 93 -4.40 -10.43 -2.38
N THR A 94 -4.78 -9.47 -1.54
CA THR A 94 -5.44 -8.22 -1.98
C THR A 94 -4.71 -7.01 -1.40
N VAL A 95 -5.00 -5.81 -1.94
CA VAL A 95 -4.51 -4.55 -1.36
C VAL A 95 -4.91 -4.40 0.11
N GLN A 96 -6.11 -4.85 0.48
CA GLN A 96 -6.56 -4.78 1.88
C GLN A 96 -5.73 -5.68 2.80
N LEU A 97 -5.40 -6.90 2.35
CA LEU A 97 -4.53 -7.80 3.10
C LEU A 97 -3.11 -7.23 3.19
N PHE A 98 -2.58 -6.65 2.11
CA PHE A 98 -1.31 -5.94 2.13
C PHE A 98 -1.26 -4.85 3.19
N LEU A 99 -2.26 -3.96 3.22
CA LEU A 99 -2.32 -2.87 4.21
C LEU A 99 -2.47 -3.40 5.64
N THR A 100 -3.21 -4.49 5.81
CA THR A 100 -3.40 -5.14 7.12
C THR A 100 -2.10 -5.76 7.61
N ASP A 101 -1.44 -6.59 6.79
CA ASP A 101 -0.16 -7.21 7.10
C ASP A 101 0.92 -6.15 7.35
N LEU A 102 0.98 -5.11 6.52
CA LEU A 102 1.91 -4.00 6.67
C LEU A 102 1.69 -3.25 7.98
N SER A 103 0.44 -2.94 8.34
CA SER A 103 0.14 -2.25 9.59
C SER A 103 0.43 -3.11 10.82
N SER A 104 0.19 -4.42 10.75
CA SER A 104 0.41 -5.34 11.88
C SER A 104 1.88 -5.68 12.07
N ASN A 105 2.69 -5.64 11.00
CA ASN A 105 4.09 -6.09 10.99
C ASN A 105 5.06 -4.99 10.53
N PHE A 106 4.70 -3.72 10.74
CA PHE A 106 5.38 -2.57 10.14
C PHE A 106 6.89 -2.58 10.35
N GLU A 107 7.36 -2.71 11.60
CA GLU A 107 8.80 -2.67 11.91
C GLU A 107 9.57 -3.84 11.28
N THR A 108 8.98 -5.05 11.27
CA THR A 108 9.56 -6.24 10.63
C THR A 108 9.67 -6.04 9.12
N VAL A 109 8.62 -5.51 8.48
CA VAL A 109 8.61 -5.21 7.05
C VAL A 109 9.65 -4.15 6.72
N VAL A 110 9.66 -3.02 7.43
CA VAL A 110 10.61 -1.92 7.18
C VAL A 110 12.05 -2.38 7.31
N THR A 111 12.36 -3.17 8.35
CA THR A 111 13.71 -3.73 8.55
C THR A 111 14.14 -4.59 7.35
N PHE A 112 13.28 -5.53 6.93
CA PHE A 112 13.55 -6.38 5.78
C PHE A 112 13.78 -5.60 4.48
N TYR A 113 12.96 -4.57 4.21
CA TYR A 113 13.11 -3.76 3.01
C TYR A 113 14.34 -2.83 3.04
N ARG A 114 14.74 -2.33 4.21
CA ARG A 114 16.01 -1.60 4.39
C ARG A 114 17.22 -2.48 4.09
N GLU A 115 17.22 -3.73 4.58
CA GLU A 115 18.29 -4.69 4.27
C GLU A 115 18.35 -5.02 2.78
N LEU A 116 17.18 -5.24 2.14
CA LEU A 116 17.11 -5.44 0.69
C LEU A 116 17.65 -4.24 -0.09
N ARG A 117 17.30 -3.02 0.33
CA ARG A 117 17.80 -1.77 -0.29
C ARG A 117 19.31 -1.68 -0.17
N ALA A 118 19.88 -1.93 1.01
CA ALA A 118 21.32 -1.92 1.21
C ALA A 118 22.05 -2.95 0.32
N GLN A 119 21.49 -4.15 0.16
CA GLN A 119 22.03 -5.17 -0.75
C GLN A 119 21.96 -4.75 -2.23
N LYS A 120 20.89 -4.05 -2.62
CA LYS A 120 20.71 -3.53 -3.99
C LYS A 120 21.69 -2.40 -4.29
N ASP A 121 21.83 -1.44 -3.38
CA ASP A 121 22.77 -0.32 -3.49
C ASP A 121 24.21 -0.84 -3.62
N ALA A 122 24.57 -1.88 -2.86
CA ALA A 122 25.88 -2.53 -2.96
C ALA A 122 26.09 -3.33 -4.26
N SER A 123 25.03 -3.80 -4.91
CA SER A 123 25.10 -4.62 -6.12
C SER A 123 24.85 -3.85 -7.42
N GLY A 124 24.47 -2.57 -7.34
CA GLY A 124 24.15 -1.72 -8.50
C GLY A 124 22.94 -2.18 -9.31
N LYS A 125 22.12 -3.09 -8.76
CA LYS A 125 20.91 -3.61 -9.43
C LYS A 125 19.67 -2.87 -8.94
N GLU A 126 19.01 -2.16 -9.85
CA GLU A 126 17.74 -1.50 -9.57
C GLU A 126 16.54 -2.35 -10.02
N ASP A 127 16.11 -3.29 -9.18
CA ASP A 127 14.75 -3.82 -9.29
C ASP A 127 13.83 -2.99 -8.39
N ARG A 128 12.97 -2.16 -8.98
CA ARG A 128 12.09 -1.24 -8.25
C ARG A 128 10.63 -1.67 -8.44
N CYS A 129 10.04 -2.33 -7.43
CA CYS A 129 8.61 -2.62 -7.46
C CYS A 129 7.79 -1.57 -6.68
N LEU A 130 6.56 -1.29 -7.14
CA LEU A 130 5.63 -0.36 -6.50
C LEU A 130 5.43 -0.64 -5.00
N SER A 131 5.27 -1.91 -4.63
CA SER A 131 5.11 -2.29 -3.23
C SER A 131 6.31 -1.90 -2.36
N GLU A 132 7.53 -2.03 -2.87
CA GLU A 132 8.74 -1.60 -2.17
C GLU A 132 8.80 -0.07 -2.07
N HIS A 133 8.39 0.63 -3.13
CA HIS A 133 8.31 2.09 -3.13
C HIS A 133 7.36 2.63 -2.06
N VAL A 134 6.18 2.00 -1.93
CA VAL A 134 5.21 2.31 -0.87
C VAL A 134 5.83 2.10 0.51
N ILE A 135 6.52 0.98 0.72
CA ILE A 135 7.12 0.67 2.03
C ILE A 135 8.24 1.64 2.37
N HIS A 136 9.13 1.96 1.41
CA HIS A 136 10.18 2.95 1.61
C HIS A 136 9.60 4.34 1.89
N PHE A 137 8.57 4.75 1.15
CA PHE A 137 7.87 6.00 1.40
C PHE A 137 7.36 6.10 2.84
N LEU A 138 6.69 5.05 3.32
CA LEU A 138 6.15 5.03 4.68
C LEU A 138 7.26 4.96 5.75
N ALA A 139 8.36 4.26 5.46
CA ALA A 139 9.51 4.17 6.37
C ALA A 139 10.26 5.50 6.52
N ASP A 140 10.36 6.26 5.43
CA ASP A 140 11.11 7.52 5.38
C ASP A 140 10.25 8.72 5.83
N ASN A 141 8.91 8.59 5.81
CA ASN A 141 7.96 9.66 6.15
C ASN A 141 6.94 9.18 7.20
N LYS A 142 7.41 8.83 8.40
CA LYS A 142 6.59 8.19 9.44
C LYS A 142 5.38 9.02 9.87
N ASP A 143 5.53 10.34 9.98
CA ASP A 143 4.45 11.27 10.31
C ASP A 143 3.34 11.29 9.25
N ILE A 144 3.73 11.30 7.97
CA ILE A 144 2.81 11.19 6.84
C ILE A 144 2.18 9.80 6.82
N ALA A 145 2.97 8.74 7.04
CA ALA A 145 2.50 7.36 7.10
C ALA A 145 1.43 7.16 8.18
N ASP A 146 1.65 7.69 9.38
CA ASP A 146 0.70 7.59 10.50
C ASP A 146 -0.62 8.31 10.16
N ALA A 147 -0.54 9.48 9.52
CA ALA A 147 -1.73 10.19 9.02
C ALA A 147 -2.48 9.37 7.96
N LEU A 148 -1.78 8.82 6.95
CA LEU A 148 -2.40 8.03 5.89
C LEU A 148 -2.99 6.70 6.42
N LEU A 149 -2.28 6.00 7.30
CA LEU A 149 -2.76 4.78 7.94
C LEU A 149 -3.98 5.04 8.83
N SER A 150 -4.04 6.20 9.49
CA SER A 150 -5.24 6.64 10.22
C SER A 150 -6.44 6.81 9.27
N VAL A 151 -6.24 7.45 8.12
CA VAL A 151 -7.29 7.58 7.09
C VAL A 151 -7.74 6.22 6.57
N LEU A 152 -6.80 5.32 6.27
CA LEU A 152 -7.12 3.96 5.83
C LEU A 152 -7.90 3.19 6.90
N LYS A 153 -7.57 3.35 8.19
CA LYS A 153 -8.33 2.79 9.30
C LYS A 153 -9.74 3.36 9.38
N MET A 154 -9.92 4.67 9.19
CA MET A 154 -11.23 5.33 9.19
C MET A 154 -12.12 4.83 8.04
N VAL A 155 -11.58 4.78 6.82
CA VAL A 155 -12.31 4.26 5.64
C VAL A 155 -12.73 2.80 5.85
N ASN A 156 -11.85 1.98 6.41
CA ASN A 156 -12.14 0.58 6.71
C ASN A 156 -13.10 0.35 7.89
N ARG A 157 -13.28 1.34 8.78
CA ARG A 157 -14.31 1.32 9.84
C ARG A 157 -15.66 1.71 9.27
N ALA A 158 -15.75 2.83 8.53
CA ALA A 158 -16.99 3.27 7.90
C ALA A 158 -17.59 2.17 7.01
N ARG A 159 -16.75 1.47 6.23
CA ARG A 159 -17.19 0.34 5.39
C ARG A 159 -17.67 -0.89 6.17
N ARG A 160 -17.20 -1.06 7.42
CA ARG A 160 -17.65 -2.16 8.30
C ARG A 160 -18.95 -1.84 9.02
N ASP A 161 -19.20 -0.57 9.32
CA ASP A 161 -20.41 -0.12 10.00
C ASP A 161 -21.62 0.02 9.04
N GLU A 162 -21.37 0.07 7.72
CA GLU A 162 -22.39 0.07 6.66
C GLU A 162 -22.84 -1.33 6.19
N LEU A 163 -22.25 -2.41 6.75
CA LEU A 163 -22.60 -3.82 6.50
C LEU A 163 -23.28 -4.45 7.71
#